data_AF-A0A7S0NW48-F1
#
_entry.id   AF-A0A7S0NW48-F1
#
_cell.length_a   1.000
_cell.length_b   1.000
_cell.length_c   1.000
_cell.angle_alpha   90.00
_cell.angle_beta   90.00
_cell.angle_gamma   90.00
#
_symmetry.space_group_name_H-M   'P 1'
#
loop_
_entity.id
_entity.type
_entity.pdbx_description
1 polymer ?
#
loop_
_entity_poly.entity_id
_entity_poly.type
_entity_poly.pdbx_seq_one_letter_code
_entity_poly.pdbx_strand_id
1 'polypeptide(L)'
;SGLKALSTTMAGIYFIPFKTGASLQFSFSGQSIPNRVEVSAAKGIKIYFDAVETAARVQINKALIKKVFHEAAGTTGVLSKFEPEAVEQLVYHVAAHEVGHAIYNLRNVEKCLPFPSISLEEPRAELTAMFTLKLLHEKHGLPLPKLQTALAHFCLDGLRYFDKYDSSGLRPYIIFQIYAYKVYAQTGYLTLHPASGLLVLDESKTIAALDIFSECFLRILDGMDRADGTSLQQVLEMEMAPENDFVRAVLQLLPSRKDKG
;
A
#
# COMPACT_ATOMS: atom_id res chain seq x y z
N SER A 1 6.97 1.75 -23.18
CA SER A 1 8.21 2.42 -22.72
C SER A 1 8.65 1.94 -21.33
N GLY A 2 7.74 1.69 -20.38
CA GLY A 2 8.07 1.23 -19.01
C GLY A 2 8.91 -0.05 -18.92
N LEU A 3 8.60 -1.09 -19.72
CA LEU A 3 9.38 -2.34 -19.74
C LEU A 3 10.85 -2.14 -20.15
N LYS A 4 11.15 -1.14 -20.99
CA LYS A 4 12.52 -0.80 -21.35
C LYS A 4 13.27 -0.16 -20.17
N ALA A 5 12.61 0.71 -19.42
CA ALA A 5 13.21 1.31 -18.22
C ALA A 5 13.56 0.25 -17.17
N LEU A 6 12.71 -0.79 -17.01
CA LEU A 6 12.98 -1.93 -16.14
C LEU A 6 14.23 -2.73 -16.51
N SER A 7 14.49 -2.91 -17.81
CA SER A 7 15.62 -3.74 -18.27
C SER A 7 16.99 -3.22 -17.82
N THR A 8 17.06 -1.95 -17.42
CA THR A 8 18.26 -1.28 -16.91
C THR A 8 18.07 -0.78 -15.48
N THR A 9 17.04 -1.27 -14.77
CA THR A 9 16.78 -0.90 -13.38
C THR A 9 17.69 -1.64 -12.41
N MET A 10 18.29 -0.90 -11.48
CA MET A 10 18.91 -1.47 -10.29
C MET A 10 18.02 -1.24 -9.08
N ALA A 11 17.81 -2.28 -8.28
CA ALA A 11 17.17 -2.18 -6.97
C ALA A 11 18.11 -2.70 -5.89
N GLY A 12 18.16 -2.04 -4.73
CA GLY A 12 19.01 -2.46 -3.62
C GLY A 12 18.51 -1.96 -2.27
N ILE A 13 18.84 -2.68 -1.21
CA ILE A 13 18.67 -2.21 0.17
C ILE A 13 19.95 -1.50 0.57
N TYR A 14 19.80 -0.26 1.04
CA TYR A 14 20.91 0.63 1.37
C TYR A 14 20.84 1.07 2.83
N PHE A 15 22.01 1.28 3.41
CA PHE A 15 22.15 2.03 4.65
C PHE A 15 22.43 3.49 4.31
N ILE A 16 21.55 4.40 4.74
CA ILE A 16 21.66 5.84 4.46
C ILE A 16 22.12 6.55 5.75
N PRO A 17 23.43 6.82 5.92
CA PRO A 17 23.97 7.32 7.19
C PRO A 17 23.62 8.78 7.46
N PHE A 18 23.19 9.54 6.45
CA PHE A 18 22.94 10.97 6.56
C PHE A 18 21.83 11.41 5.60
N LYS A 19 20.91 12.26 6.08
CA LYS A 19 19.75 12.78 5.35
C LYS A 19 19.67 14.29 5.48
N THR A 20 19.24 14.95 4.40
CA THR A 20 19.07 16.41 4.34
C THR A 20 17.85 16.79 3.51
N GLY A 21 17.44 18.06 3.58
CA GLY A 21 16.38 18.62 2.74
C GLY A 21 15.02 17.96 2.95
N ALA A 22 14.29 17.69 1.86
CA ALA A 22 12.95 17.11 1.90
C ALA A 22 12.90 15.74 2.61
N SER A 23 14.00 14.98 2.59
CA SER A 23 14.10 13.69 3.29
C SER A 23 14.08 13.80 4.82
N LEU A 24 14.24 15.01 5.39
CA LEU A 24 14.04 15.27 6.82
C LEU A 24 12.57 15.52 7.18
N GLN A 25 11.77 16.01 6.23
CA GLN A 25 10.33 16.26 6.42
C GLN A 25 9.52 14.99 6.16
N PHE A 26 10.03 14.12 5.28
CA PHE A 26 9.44 12.83 4.98
C PHE A 26 10.55 11.80 4.76
N SER A 27 10.78 10.93 5.74
CA SER A 27 11.65 9.77 5.57
C SER A 27 10.98 8.78 4.64
N PHE A 28 11.66 8.33 3.59
CA PHE A 28 11.15 7.34 2.63
C PHE A 28 11.63 5.92 3.01
N SER A 29 10.79 4.89 2.84
CA SER A 29 11.21 3.48 2.94
C SER A 29 11.78 2.95 1.64
N GLY A 30 11.30 3.47 0.52
CA GLY A 30 11.75 3.18 -0.83
C GLY A 30 11.68 4.47 -1.64
N GLN A 31 12.52 4.58 -2.66
CA GLN A 31 12.39 5.64 -3.65
C GLN A 31 12.97 5.22 -4.99
N SER A 32 12.19 5.44 -6.05
CA SER A 32 12.62 5.36 -7.44
C SER A 32 13.15 6.71 -7.95
N ILE A 33 14.33 6.70 -8.56
CA ILE A 33 14.95 7.88 -9.21
C ILE A 33 15.59 7.50 -10.57
N PRO A 34 15.67 8.42 -11.55
CA PRO A 34 15.19 9.80 -11.51
C PRO A 34 13.73 9.95 -11.95
N ASN A 35 13.05 11.00 -11.45
CA ASN A 35 11.68 11.37 -11.86
C ASN A 35 11.61 12.01 -13.27
N ARG A 36 12.76 12.28 -13.90
CA ARG A 36 12.85 12.82 -15.26
C ARG A 36 12.62 11.71 -16.28
N VAL A 37 11.49 11.78 -16.98
CA VAL A 37 11.02 10.74 -17.92
C VAL A 37 11.99 10.50 -19.06
N GLU A 38 12.63 11.53 -19.61
CA GLU A 38 13.58 11.32 -20.72
C GLU A 38 14.79 10.50 -20.26
N VAL A 39 15.24 10.74 -19.03
CA VAL A 39 16.38 10.02 -18.45
C VAL A 39 15.98 8.61 -18.07
N SER A 40 14.84 8.42 -17.39
CA SER A 40 14.39 7.09 -16.99
C SER A 40 14.08 6.20 -18.20
N ALA A 41 13.52 6.75 -19.28
CA ALA A 41 13.29 6.01 -20.52
C ALA A 41 14.57 5.62 -21.26
N ALA A 42 15.63 6.45 -21.16
CA ALA A 42 16.89 6.22 -21.86
C ALA A 42 17.90 5.39 -21.06
N LYS A 43 17.89 5.50 -19.73
CA LYS A 43 18.92 4.98 -18.82
C LYS A 43 18.38 4.06 -17.73
N GLY A 44 17.07 3.91 -17.63
CA GLY A 44 16.40 3.20 -16.54
C GLY A 44 16.37 4.00 -15.25
N ILE A 45 16.04 3.31 -14.17
CA ILE A 45 15.88 3.89 -12.84
C ILE A 45 16.75 3.15 -11.81
N LYS A 46 16.96 3.79 -10.66
CA LYS A 46 17.49 3.16 -9.46
C LYS A 46 16.43 3.22 -8.39
N ILE A 47 16.18 2.08 -7.76
CA ILE A 47 15.31 1.95 -6.61
C ILE A 47 16.20 1.65 -5.42
N TYR A 48 16.13 2.48 -4.39
CA TYR A 48 16.79 2.19 -3.12
C TYR A 48 15.78 2.02 -2.01
N PHE A 49 16.07 1.10 -1.11
CA PHE A 49 15.27 0.82 0.08
C PHE A 49 16.05 1.14 1.36
N ASP A 50 15.42 1.78 2.32
CA ASP A 50 15.98 2.10 3.63
C ASP A 50 15.40 1.16 4.69
N ALA A 51 16.19 0.14 5.06
CA ALA A 51 15.78 -0.85 6.06
C ALA A 51 15.69 -0.25 7.47
N VAL A 52 16.47 0.79 7.79
CA VAL A 52 16.47 1.41 9.12
C VAL A 52 15.18 2.21 9.32
N GLU A 53 14.78 2.99 8.33
CA GLU A 53 13.49 3.70 8.38
C GLU A 53 12.31 2.73 8.39
N THR A 54 12.36 1.68 7.58
CA THR A 54 11.30 0.67 7.57
C THR A 54 11.20 -0.03 8.93
N ALA A 55 12.33 -0.36 9.57
CA ALA A 55 12.33 -0.91 10.92
C ALA A 55 11.74 0.06 11.95
N ALA A 56 12.08 1.34 11.90
CA ALA A 56 11.50 2.36 12.79
C ALA A 56 9.98 2.47 12.59
N ARG A 57 9.50 2.45 11.34
CA ARG A 57 8.07 2.45 11.00
C ARG A 57 7.36 1.22 11.53
N VAL A 58 7.94 0.02 11.38
CA VAL A 58 7.41 -1.23 11.94
C VAL A 58 7.21 -1.12 13.45
N GLN A 59 8.16 -0.53 14.18
CA GLN A 59 8.03 -0.36 15.64
C GLN A 59 6.90 0.60 16.03
N ILE A 60 6.79 1.75 15.36
CA ILE A 60 5.68 2.69 15.57
C ILE A 60 4.35 1.98 15.30
N ASN A 61 4.27 1.21 14.22
CA ASN A 61 3.05 0.55 13.82
C ASN A 61 2.64 -0.58 14.79
N LYS A 62 3.59 -1.32 15.38
CA LYS A 62 3.32 -2.30 16.45
C LYS A 62 2.57 -1.69 17.64
N ALA A 63 2.81 -0.42 17.97
CA ALA A 63 2.08 0.26 19.04
C ALA A 63 0.63 0.59 18.65
N LEU A 64 0.36 0.93 17.39
CA LEU A 64 -0.99 1.13 16.87
C LEU A 64 -1.77 -0.19 16.81
N ILE A 65 -1.14 -1.25 16.31
CA ILE A 65 -1.75 -2.58 16.20
C ILE A 65 -2.27 -3.07 17.56
N LYS A 66 -1.50 -2.88 18.64
CA LYS A 66 -1.91 -3.26 20.02
C LYS A 66 -3.18 -2.56 20.50
N LYS A 67 -3.53 -1.40 19.94
CA LYS A 67 -4.71 -0.62 20.33
C LYS A 67 -5.94 -0.96 19.49
N VAL A 68 -5.72 -1.41 18.26
CA VAL A 68 -6.79 -1.56 17.26
C VAL A 68 -7.18 -3.02 17.07
N PHE A 69 -6.26 -3.97 17.26
CA PHE A 69 -6.53 -5.40 17.08
C PHE A 69 -6.84 -6.10 18.40
N HIS A 70 -7.81 -7.02 18.35
CA HIS A 70 -8.16 -7.88 19.47
C HIS A 70 -6.98 -8.77 19.85
N GLU A 71 -6.62 -8.79 21.14
CA GLU A 71 -5.53 -9.61 21.70
C GLU A 71 -4.24 -9.58 20.87
N ALA A 72 -3.90 -8.41 20.31
CA ALA A 72 -2.87 -8.32 19.27
C ALA A 72 -1.51 -8.95 19.63
N ALA A 73 -1.13 -8.89 20.92
CA ALA A 73 0.12 -9.44 21.45
C ALA A 73 -0.05 -10.81 22.16
N GLY A 74 -1.24 -11.39 22.16
CA GLY A 74 -1.49 -12.75 22.64
C GLY A 74 -0.79 -13.79 21.78
N THR A 75 -0.74 -15.04 22.24
CA THR A 75 -0.04 -16.14 21.53
C THR A 75 -0.60 -16.41 20.13
N THR A 76 -1.90 -16.19 19.94
CA THR A 76 -2.60 -16.29 18.65
C THR A 76 -2.86 -14.93 18.00
N GLY A 77 -2.42 -13.84 18.63
CA GLY A 77 -2.61 -12.48 18.17
C GLY A 77 -1.82 -12.15 16.91
N VAL A 78 -2.25 -11.12 16.18
CA VAL A 78 -1.67 -10.75 14.89
C VAL A 78 -0.17 -10.42 14.96
N LEU A 79 0.34 -9.90 16.08
CA LEU A 79 1.77 -9.59 16.22
C LEU A 79 2.63 -10.83 16.42
N SER A 80 2.12 -11.83 17.13
CA SER A 80 2.82 -13.10 17.37
C SER A 80 2.73 -14.02 16.15
N LYS A 81 1.60 -13.98 15.44
CA LYS A 81 1.36 -14.84 14.28
C LYS A 81 2.11 -14.40 13.04
N PHE A 82 2.09 -13.10 12.74
CA PHE A 82 2.65 -12.58 11.49
C PHE A 82 4.01 -11.91 11.66
N GLU A 83 4.37 -11.51 12.89
CA GLU A 83 5.67 -10.88 13.22
C GLU A 83 6.11 -9.82 12.19
N PRO A 84 5.47 -8.63 12.14
CA PRO A 84 5.86 -7.57 11.20
C PRO A 84 7.37 -7.27 11.27
N GLU A 85 8.02 -7.35 10.12
CA GLU A 85 9.47 -7.28 9.94
C GLU A 85 9.80 -6.40 8.72
N ALA A 86 10.90 -5.65 8.80
CA ALA A 86 11.19 -4.58 7.87
C ALA A 86 11.63 -5.08 6.49
N VAL A 87 12.48 -6.11 6.44
CA VAL A 87 12.97 -6.66 5.17
C VAL A 87 11.84 -7.32 4.40
N GLU A 88 10.96 -8.05 5.09
CA GLU A 88 9.75 -8.63 4.50
C GLU A 88 8.86 -7.59 3.84
N GLN A 89 8.58 -6.48 4.53
CA GLN A 89 7.82 -5.37 3.96
C GLN A 89 8.54 -4.74 2.75
N LEU A 90 9.86 -4.59 2.81
CA LEU A 90 10.63 -4.07 1.69
C LEU A 90 10.53 -4.97 0.46
N VAL A 91 10.69 -6.28 0.64
CA VAL A 91 10.75 -7.26 -0.45
C VAL A 91 9.38 -7.46 -1.11
N TYR A 92 8.32 -7.66 -0.33
CA TYR A 92 7.03 -8.07 -0.88
C TYR A 92 6.06 -6.92 -1.14
N HIS A 93 6.33 -5.74 -0.58
CA HIS A 93 5.46 -4.58 -0.75
C HIS A 93 6.18 -3.40 -1.38
N VAL A 94 7.16 -2.80 -0.68
CA VAL A 94 7.78 -1.54 -1.12
C VAL A 94 8.48 -1.72 -2.47
N ALA A 95 9.17 -2.83 -2.71
CA ALA A 95 9.83 -3.07 -3.99
C ALA A 95 8.85 -3.11 -5.16
N ALA A 96 7.74 -3.82 -5.02
CA ALA A 96 6.73 -3.91 -6.08
C ALA A 96 6.00 -2.57 -6.28
N HIS A 97 5.79 -1.81 -5.20
CA HIS A 97 5.23 -0.45 -5.25
C HIS A 97 6.12 0.50 -6.06
N GLU A 98 7.42 0.56 -5.76
CA GLU A 98 8.39 1.41 -6.49
C GLU A 98 8.55 1.00 -7.95
N VAL A 99 8.51 -0.30 -8.23
CA VAL A 99 8.47 -0.85 -9.58
C VAL A 99 7.18 -0.41 -10.30
N GLY A 100 6.04 -0.35 -9.59
CA GLY A 100 4.78 0.17 -10.11
C GLY A 100 4.87 1.61 -10.59
N HIS A 101 5.57 2.49 -9.87
CA HIS A 101 5.86 3.86 -10.34
C HIS A 101 6.72 3.87 -11.61
N ALA A 102 7.68 2.95 -11.69
CA ALA A 102 8.61 2.88 -12.81
C ALA A 102 7.95 2.46 -14.14
N ILE A 103 7.05 1.48 -14.08
CA ILE A 103 6.49 0.85 -15.26
C ILE A 103 5.37 1.70 -15.86
N TYR A 104 4.48 2.21 -15.01
CA TYR A 104 3.25 2.85 -15.44
C TYR A 104 3.33 4.33 -15.13
N ASN A 105 3.49 5.14 -16.17
CA ASN A 105 3.62 6.58 -16.04
C ASN A 105 2.26 7.26 -16.29
N LEU A 106 1.65 7.82 -15.24
CA LEU A 106 0.36 8.52 -15.37
C LEU A 106 0.44 9.79 -16.22
N ARG A 107 1.64 10.34 -16.52
CA ARG A 107 1.77 11.49 -17.45
C ARG A 107 1.23 11.20 -18.85
N ASN A 108 1.18 9.93 -19.26
CA ASN A 108 0.64 9.55 -20.55
C ASN A 108 -0.88 9.80 -20.64
N VAL A 109 -1.57 9.79 -19.50
CA VAL A 109 -3.02 9.97 -19.39
C VAL A 109 -3.40 11.25 -18.66
N GLU A 110 -2.43 12.02 -18.17
CA GLU A 110 -2.67 13.23 -17.36
C GLU A 110 -3.59 14.24 -18.05
N LYS A 111 -3.54 14.35 -19.38
CA LYS A 111 -4.41 15.25 -20.15
C LYS A 111 -5.88 14.85 -20.14
N CYS A 112 -6.21 13.58 -19.91
CA CYS A 112 -7.59 13.11 -19.84
C CYS A 112 -8.11 13.02 -18.41
N LEU A 113 -7.26 13.17 -17.39
CA LEU A 113 -7.69 13.07 -16.00
C LEU A 113 -8.40 14.36 -15.54
N PRO A 114 -9.60 14.25 -14.96
CA PRO A 114 -10.30 15.39 -14.38
C PRO A 114 -9.78 15.79 -12.97
N PHE A 115 -8.76 15.12 -12.48
CA PHE A 115 -8.15 15.31 -11.16
C PHE A 115 -6.61 15.26 -11.26
N PRO A 116 -5.88 15.74 -10.23
CA PRO A 116 -4.41 15.66 -10.22
C PRO A 116 -3.91 14.22 -10.33
N SER A 117 -3.01 13.95 -11.28
CA SER A 117 -2.46 12.60 -11.54
C SER A 117 -1.89 11.92 -10.29
N ILE A 118 -1.27 12.69 -9.38
CA ILE A 118 -0.74 12.22 -8.10
C ILE A 118 -1.78 11.52 -7.20
N SER A 119 -3.07 11.87 -7.33
CA SER A 119 -4.14 11.27 -6.54
C SER A 119 -4.39 9.79 -6.88
N LEU A 120 -4.04 9.38 -8.11
CA LEU A 120 -4.15 7.98 -8.57
C LEU A 120 -2.79 7.27 -8.58
N GLU A 121 -1.68 8.02 -8.59
CA GLU A 121 -0.32 7.48 -8.68
C GLU A 121 0.00 6.51 -7.53
N GLU A 122 -0.22 6.94 -6.28
CA GLU A 122 0.03 6.09 -5.11
C GLU A 122 -0.95 4.91 -5.02
N PRO A 123 -2.29 5.09 -5.15
CA PRO A 123 -3.20 3.95 -5.15
C PRO A 123 -2.87 2.90 -6.22
N ARG A 124 -2.46 3.33 -7.42
CA ARG A 124 -2.05 2.42 -8.49
C ARG A 124 -0.76 1.67 -8.14
N ALA A 125 0.23 2.34 -7.54
CA ALA A 125 1.46 1.70 -7.11
C ALA A 125 1.22 0.68 -5.98
N GLU A 126 0.35 1.00 -5.01
CA GLU A 126 -0.08 0.06 -3.97
C GLU A 126 -0.81 -1.16 -4.55
N LEU A 127 -1.71 -0.94 -5.50
CA LEU A 127 -2.38 -2.02 -6.23
C LEU A 127 -1.40 -2.87 -7.07
N THR A 128 -0.34 -2.25 -7.60
CA THR A 128 0.74 -2.99 -8.30
C THR A 128 1.42 -3.97 -7.35
N ALA A 129 1.67 -3.57 -6.10
CA ALA A 129 2.23 -4.47 -5.10
C ALA A 129 1.29 -5.65 -4.78
N MET A 130 -0.01 -5.39 -4.61
CA MET A 130 -1.00 -6.44 -4.34
C MET A 130 -1.11 -7.42 -5.51
N PHE A 131 -1.17 -6.89 -6.73
CA PHE A 131 -1.20 -7.70 -7.96
C PHE A 131 0.06 -8.54 -8.12
N THR A 132 1.24 -7.96 -7.88
CA THR A 132 2.53 -8.67 -7.95
C THR A 132 2.59 -9.79 -6.93
N LEU A 133 2.13 -9.53 -5.70
CA LEU A 133 2.11 -10.52 -4.64
C LEU A 133 1.24 -11.74 -5.01
N LYS A 134 0.07 -11.52 -5.62
CA LYS A 134 -0.77 -12.59 -6.18
C LYS A 134 -0.06 -13.35 -7.31
N LEU A 135 0.55 -12.64 -8.26
CA LEU A 135 1.27 -13.27 -9.37
C LEU A 135 2.43 -14.16 -8.89
N LEU A 136 3.16 -13.73 -7.86
CA LEU A 136 4.24 -14.53 -7.27
C LEU A 136 3.71 -15.86 -6.71
N HIS A 137 2.52 -15.86 -6.11
CA HIS A 137 1.86 -17.07 -5.66
C HIS A 137 1.44 -17.96 -6.84
N GLU A 138 0.71 -17.41 -7.80
CA GLU A 138 0.10 -18.18 -8.89
C GLU A 138 1.11 -18.70 -9.93
N LYS A 139 2.21 -17.97 -10.16
CA LYS A 139 3.14 -18.22 -11.28
C LYS A 139 4.55 -18.56 -10.84
N HIS A 140 4.96 -18.13 -9.65
CA HIS A 140 6.33 -18.29 -9.17
C HIS A 140 6.43 -19.10 -7.88
N GLY A 141 5.33 -19.69 -7.42
CA GLY A 141 5.31 -20.67 -6.33
C GLY A 141 5.53 -20.07 -4.95
N LEU A 142 5.22 -18.78 -4.72
CA LEU A 142 5.22 -18.21 -3.37
C LEU A 142 4.23 -19.00 -2.48
N PRO A 143 4.67 -19.65 -1.39
CA PRO A 143 3.77 -20.47 -0.58
C PRO A 143 2.64 -19.66 0.05
N LEU A 144 1.45 -20.25 0.18
CA LEU A 144 0.27 -19.58 0.75
C LEU A 144 0.52 -18.97 2.15
N PRO A 145 1.20 -19.63 3.10
CA PRO A 145 1.53 -18.99 4.38
C PRO A 145 2.36 -17.72 4.24
N LYS A 146 3.27 -17.70 3.26
CA LYS A 146 4.10 -16.52 2.99
C LYS A 146 3.28 -15.39 2.38
N LEU A 147 2.37 -15.73 1.47
CA LEU A 147 1.41 -14.80 0.88
C LEU A 147 0.51 -14.16 1.94
N GLN A 148 -0.01 -14.98 2.86
CA GLN A 148 -0.82 -14.55 4.00
C GLN A 148 -0.07 -13.58 4.89
N THR A 149 1.19 -13.90 5.26
CA THR A 149 2.04 -13.00 6.04
C THR A 149 2.29 -11.67 5.33
N ALA A 150 2.61 -11.70 4.03
CA ALA A 150 2.86 -10.47 3.27
C ALA A 150 1.63 -9.56 3.19
N LEU A 151 0.44 -10.12 2.92
CA LEU A 151 -0.80 -9.33 2.93
C LEU A 151 -1.14 -8.83 4.35
N ALA A 152 -0.91 -9.64 5.38
CA ALA A 152 -1.11 -9.23 6.77
C ALA A 152 -0.19 -8.05 7.14
N HIS A 153 1.09 -8.11 6.77
CA HIS A 153 2.03 -7.00 6.98
C HIS A 153 1.54 -5.71 6.34
N PHE A 154 1.05 -5.79 5.10
CA PHE A 154 0.52 -4.63 4.39
C PHE A 154 -0.74 -4.06 5.05
N CYS A 155 -1.71 -4.93 5.38
CA CYS A 155 -2.92 -4.56 6.10
C CYS A 155 -2.60 -3.84 7.43
N LEU A 156 -1.66 -4.41 8.19
CA LEU A 156 -1.22 -3.86 9.47
C LEU A 156 -0.51 -2.51 9.28
N ASP A 157 0.36 -2.37 8.27
CA ASP A 157 1.04 -1.10 7.95
C ASP A 157 0.07 0.03 7.60
N GLY A 158 -1.08 -0.30 7.00
CA GLY A 158 -2.13 0.66 6.65
C GLY A 158 -2.59 1.57 7.80
N LEU A 159 -2.57 1.09 9.05
CA LEU A 159 -3.01 1.85 10.22
C LEU A 159 -2.25 3.17 10.41
N ARG A 160 -0.97 3.24 10.04
CA ARG A 160 -0.17 4.47 10.20
C ARG A 160 -0.64 5.60 9.32
N TYR A 161 -1.27 5.29 8.17
CA TYR A 161 -1.85 6.30 7.30
C TYR A 161 -3.15 6.83 7.88
N PHE A 162 -3.97 5.95 8.46
CA PHE A 162 -5.17 6.36 9.17
C PHE A 162 -4.87 7.18 10.42
N ASP A 163 -3.79 6.88 11.15
CA ASP A 163 -3.33 7.71 12.27
C ASP A 163 -2.94 9.13 11.83
N LYS A 164 -2.56 9.28 10.56
CA LYS A 164 -2.23 10.56 9.92
C LYS A 164 -3.31 11.03 8.94
N TYR A 165 -4.57 10.63 9.14
CA TYR A 165 -5.62 10.79 8.12
C TYR A 165 -5.87 12.25 7.67
N ASP A 166 -5.61 13.26 8.53
CA ASP A 166 -5.76 14.68 8.16
C ASP A 166 -4.54 15.24 7.37
N SER A 167 -3.51 14.43 7.13
CA SER A 167 -2.31 14.86 6.42
C SER A 167 -2.56 14.95 4.92
N SER A 168 -2.62 16.18 4.39
CA SER A 168 -2.82 16.44 2.96
C SER A 168 -1.75 15.76 2.09
N GLY A 169 -0.49 15.77 2.52
CA GLY A 169 0.62 15.13 1.81
C GLY A 169 0.53 13.60 1.73
N LEU A 170 -0.25 12.96 2.61
CA LEU A 170 -0.47 11.51 2.60
C LEU A 170 -1.80 11.11 1.99
N ARG A 171 -2.58 12.06 1.49
CA ARG A 171 -3.95 11.81 1.01
C ARG A 171 -4.03 10.70 -0.04
N PRO A 172 -3.13 10.61 -1.04
CA PRO A 172 -3.17 9.50 -2.01
C PRO A 172 -3.03 8.11 -1.35
N TYR A 173 -2.11 7.95 -0.39
CA TYR A 173 -1.99 6.71 0.38
C TYR A 173 -3.22 6.43 1.23
N ILE A 174 -3.79 7.45 1.87
CA ILE A 174 -5.01 7.32 2.68
C ILE A 174 -6.19 6.85 1.82
N ILE A 175 -6.34 7.37 0.60
CA ILE A 175 -7.37 6.94 -0.35
C ILE A 175 -7.24 5.44 -0.63
N PHE A 176 -6.02 4.97 -0.89
CA PHE A 176 -5.80 3.54 -1.06
C PHE A 176 -6.14 2.74 0.22
N GLN A 177 -5.74 3.21 1.41
CA GLN A 177 -6.03 2.48 2.64
C GLN A 177 -7.53 2.42 2.96
N ILE A 178 -8.30 3.46 2.63
CA ILE A 178 -9.78 3.43 2.68
C ILE A 178 -10.29 2.30 1.79
N TYR A 179 -9.81 2.22 0.55
CA TYR A 179 -10.18 1.14 -0.37
C TYR A 179 -9.79 -0.24 0.17
N ALA A 180 -8.56 -0.41 0.64
CA ALA A 180 -8.05 -1.66 1.17
C ALA A 180 -8.89 -2.17 2.33
N TYR A 181 -9.23 -1.31 3.29
CA TYR A 181 -10.04 -1.72 4.44
C TYR A 181 -11.50 -2.03 4.07
N LYS A 182 -12.04 -1.42 3.01
CA LYS A 182 -13.34 -1.84 2.45
C LYS A 182 -13.26 -3.25 1.86
N VAL A 183 -12.22 -3.53 1.07
CA VAL A 183 -11.98 -4.87 0.49
C VAL A 183 -11.78 -5.91 1.58
N TYR A 184 -11.00 -5.59 2.62
CA TYR A 184 -10.79 -6.48 3.74
C TYR A 184 -12.10 -6.80 4.48
N ALA A 185 -12.95 -5.79 4.69
CA ALA A 185 -14.26 -6.00 5.31
C ALA A 185 -15.20 -6.83 4.43
N GLN A 186 -15.27 -6.51 3.13
CA GLN A 186 -16.14 -7.19 2.16
C GLN A 186 -15.82 -8.69 2.06
N THR A 187 -14.54 -9.05 2.12
CA THR A 187 -14.08 -10.44 2.01
C THR A 187 -14.10 -11.19 3.35
N GLY A 188 -14.33 -10.49 4.45
CA GLY A 188 -14.17 -11.02 5.80
C GLY A 188 -12.72 -11.16 6.25
N TYR A 189 -11.74 -10.67 5.48
CA TYR A 189 -10.34 -10.65 5.87
C TYR A 189 -10.10 -9.82 7.13
N LEU A 190 -10.85 -8.71 7.28
CA LEU A 190 -10.96 -7.99 8.55
C LEU A 190 -12.41 -7.95 9.02
N THR A 191 -12.61 -8.17 10.32
CA THR A 191 -13.91 -8.02 10.99
C THR A 191 -13.73 -7.35 12.36
N LEU A 192 -14.82 -6.90 12.98
CA LEU A 192 -14.81 -6.44 14.36
C LEU A 192 -15.16 -7.59 15.30
N HIS A 193 -14.34 -7.82 16.32
CA HIS A 193 -14.60 -8.78 17.36
C HIS A 193 -15.88 -8.39 18.13
N PRO A 194 -16.87 -9.28 18.26
CA PRO A 194 -18.19 -8.91 18.80
C PRO A 194 -18.14 -8.42 20.25
N ALA A 195 -17.21 -8.91 21.07
CA ALA A 195 -17.15 -8.53 22.49
C ALA A 195 -16.28 -7.30 22.75
N SER A 196 -15.21 -7.09 21.96
CA SER A 196 -14.26 -6.00 22.23
C SER A 196 -14.36 -4.84 21.25
N GLY A 197 -15.08 -5.00 20.14
CA GLY A 197 -15.16 -4.02 19.06
C GLY A 197 -13.82 -3.73 18.37
N LEU A 198 -12.81 -4.59 18.57
CA LEU A 198 -11.46 -4.44 17.99
C LEU A 198 -11.32 -5.32 16.74
N LEU A 199 -10.35 -5.02 15.87
CA LEU A 199 -10.14 -5.76 14.63
C LEU A 199 -9.66 -7.19 14.87
N VAL A 200 -10.15 -8.11 14.03
CA VAL A 200 -9.69 -9.50 13.89
C VAL A 200 -9.35 -9.73 12.43
N LEU A 201 -8.25 -10.44 12.18
CA LEU A 201 -7.78 -10.78 10.84
C LEU A 201 -8.00 -12.29 10.58
N ASP A 202 -8.61 -12.61 9.44
CA ASP A 202 -8.80 -13.99 8.94
C ASP A 202 -7.97 -14.21 7.66
N GLU A 203 -6.80 -14.83 7.79
CA GLU A 203 -5.90 -15.06 6.66
C GLU A 203 -6.42 -16.10 5.65
N SER A 204 -7.49 -16.84 5.97
CA SER A 204 -8.12 -17.73 4.99
C SER A 204 -8.75 -16.94 3.83
N LYS A 205 -8.97 -15.63 4.01
CA LYS A 205 -9.55 -14.73 3.01
C LYS A 205 -8.51 -14.02 2.14
N THR A 206 -7.22 -14.32 2.30
CA THR A 206 -6.12 -13.67 1.56
C THR A 206 -6.33 -13.67 0.05
N ILE A 207 -6.68 -14.82 -0.54
CA ILE A 207 -6.86 -14.92 -2.01
C ILE A 207 -8.03 -14.05 -2.47
N ALA A 208 -9.18 -14.13 -1.78
CA ALA A 208 -10.36 -13.34 -2.12
C ALA A 208 -10.08 -11.82 -2.07
N ALA A 209 -9.30 -11.35 -1.10
CA ALA A 209 -8.89 -9.94 -1.04
C ALA A 209 -7.97 -9.56 -2.20
N LEU A 210 -6.97 -10.39 -2.50
CA LEU A 210 -6.05 -10.17 -3.61
C LEU A 210 -6.72 -10.21 -4.99
N ASP A 211 -7.78 -11.00 -5.15
CA ASP A 211 -8.58 -11.03 -6.38
C ASP A 211 -9.23 -9.67 -6.65
N ILE A 212 -9.90 -9.09 -5.64
CA ILE A 212 -10.55 -7.79 -5.77
C ILE A 212 -9.52 -6.67 -6.04
N PHE A 213 -8.38 -6.69 -5.34
CA PHE A 213 -7.30 -5.74 -5.64
C PHE A 213 -6.78 -5.88 -7.08
N SER A 214 -6.63 -7.11 -7.56
CA SER A 214 -6.15 -7.38 -8.92
C SER A 214 -7.15 -6.91 -9.98
N GLU A 215 -8.44 -7.13 -9.76
CA GLU A 215 -9.49 -6.64 -10.67
C GLU A 215 -9.49 -5.11 -10.76
N CYS A 216 -9.37 -4.43 -9.62
CA CYS A 216 -9.28 -2.97 -9.59
C CYS A 216 -8.03 -2.45 -10.29
N PHE A 217 -6.88 -3.09 -10.04
CA PHE A 217 -5.63 -2.76 -10.73
C PHE A 217 -5.77 -2.85 -12.24
N LEU A 218 -6.30 -3.98 -12.73
CA LEU A 218 -6.50 -4.21 -14.16
C LEU A 218 -7.47 -3.20 -14.77
N ARG A 219 -8.56 -2.85 -14.07
CA ARG A 219 -9.49 -1.79 -14.50
C ARG A 219 -8.82 -0.43 -14.63
N ILE A 220 -7.89 -0.09 -13.73
CA ILE A 220 -7.09 1.14 -13.83
C ILE A 220 -6.19 1.08 -15.06
N LEU A 221 -5.47 -0.02 -15.29
CA LEU A 221 -4.60 -0.17 -16.47
C LEU A 221 -5.40 -0.07 -17.78
N ASP A 222 -6.54 -0.74 -17.84
CA ASP A 222 -7.48 -0.68 -18.96
C ASP A 222 -7.96 0.76 -19.23
N GLY A 223 -8.31 1.49 -18.18
CA GLY A 223 -8.68 2.91 -18.29
C GLY A 223 -7.53 3.77 -18.78
N MET A 224 -6.30 3.47 -18.35
CA MET A 224 -5.10 4.17 -18.81
C MET A 224 -4.82 3.90 -20.29
N ASP A 225 -4.90 2.65 -20.74
CA ASP A 225 -4.65 2.25 -22.13
C ASP A 225 -5.68 2.86 -23.09
N ARG A 226 -6.92 3.03 -22.63
CA ARG A 226 -7.99 3.72 -23.37
C ARG A 226 -7.96 5.24 -23.25
N ALA A 227 -7.07 5.81 -22.43
CA ALA A 227 -7.09 7.22 -22.04
C ALA A 227 -8.49 7.70 -21.57
N ASP A 228 -9.18 6.84 -20.81
CA ASP A 228 -10.55 7.06 -20.34
C ASP A 228 -10.52 7.66 -18.93
N GLY A 229 -10.39 8.99 -18.87
CA GLY A 229 -10.37 9.73 -17.62
C GLY A 229 -11.64 9.61 -16.77
N THR A 230 -12.80 9.39 -17.40
CA THR A 230 -14.07 9.21 -16.70
C THR A 230 -14.10 7.89 -15.94
N SER A 231 -13.71 6.79 -16.59
CA SER A 231 -13.58 5.49 -15.91
C SER A 231 -12.57 5.53 -14.77
N LEU A 232 -11.43 6.21 -14.97
CA LEU A 232 -10.41 6.38 -13.92
C LEU A 232 -10.92 7.22 -12.75
N GLN A 233 -11.69 8.28 -13.02
CA GLN A 233 -12.34 9.09 -11.98
C GLN A 233 -13.35 8.27 -11.19
N GLN A 234 -14.15 7.45 -11.86
CA GLN A 234 -15.12 6.59 -11.20
C GLN A 234 -14.43 5.61 -10.23
N VAL A 235 -13.33 4.99 -10.64
CA VAL A 235 -12.54 4.14 -9.73
C VAL A 235 -12.02 4.94 -8.54
N LEU A 236 -11.38 6.09 -8.77
CA LEU A 236 -10.75 6.83 -7.69
C LEU A 236 -11.77 7.47 -6.72
N GLU A 237 -12.71 8.24 -7.25
CA GLU A 237 -13.57 9.12 -6.45
C GLU A 237 -14.85 8.46 -5.97
N MET A 238 -15.36 7.46 -6.71
CA MET A 238 -16.62 6.79 -6.35
C MET A 238 -16.37 5.44 -5.68
N GLU A 239 -15.33 4.71 -6.08
CA GLU A 239 -15.03 3.39 -5.53
C GLU A 239 -13.98 3.44 -4.43
N MET A 240 -12.81 4.07 -4.63
CA MET A 240 -11.70 4.02 -3.69
C MET A 240 -11.82 5.02 -2.54
N ALA A 241 -11.99 6.31 -2.84
CA ALA A 241 -11.91 7.40 -1.87
C ALA A 241 -13.03 7.47 -0.82
N PRO A 242 -14.30 7.11 -1.11
CA PRO A 242 -15.37 7.24 -0.12
C PRO A 242 -15.23 6.24 1.02
N GLU A 243 -15.42 6.69 2.25
CA GLU A 243 -15.48 5.82 3.42
C GLU A 243 -16.81 5.06 3.47
N ASN A 244 -16.80 3.84 3.99
CA ASN A 244 -18.00 3.15 4.46
C ASN A 244 -18.01 3.05 5.99
N ASP A 245 -19.07 2.47 6.55
CA ASP A 245 -19.24 2.35 8.00
C ASP A 245 -18.10 1.57 8.67
N PHE A 246 -17.57 0.54 8.00
CA PHE A 246 -16.45 -0.22 8.54
C PHE A 246 -15.18 0.63 8.67
N VAL A 247 -14.82 1.37 7.61
CA VAL A 247 -13.65 2.26 7.65
C VAL A 247 -13.82 3.32 8.74
N ARG A 248 -15.01 3.89 8.88
CA ARG A 248 -15.32 4.85 9.96
C ARG A 248 -15.16 4.23 11.35
N ALA A 249 -15.63 3.00 11.54
CA ALA A 249 -15.44 2.27 12.79
C ALA A 249 -13.94 2.06 13.08
N VAL A 250 -13.13 1.68 12.08
CA VAL A 250 -11.67 1.55 12.25
C VAL A 250 -11.03 2.89 12.64
N LEU A 251 -11.42 4.00 12.00
CA LEU A 251 -10.91 5.32 12.33
C LEU A 251 -11.20 5.71 13.79
N GLN A 252 -12.36 5.34 14.33
CA GLN A 252 -12.73 5.60 15.73
C GLN A 252 -11.90 4.79 16.75
N LEU A 253 -11.28 3.68 16.33
CA LEU A 253 -10.36 2.92 17.20
C LEU A 253 -9.02 3.64 17.41
N LEU A 254 -8.65 4.57 16.52
CA LEU A 254 -7.36 5.25 16.56
C LEU A 254 -7.34 6.40 17.57
N PRO A 255 -6.32 6.49 18.44
CA PRO A 255 -6.23 7.54 19.46
C PRO A 255 -6.26 8.96 18.90
N SER A 256 -5.60 9.19 17.76
CA SER A 256 -5.55 10.48 17.06
C SER A 256 -6.92 11.00 16.60
N ARG A 257 -7.96 10.15 16.65
CA ARG A 257 -9.34 10.45 16.24
C ARG A 257 -10.34 10.52 17.39
N LYS A 258 -10.03 9.94 18.56
CA LYS A 258 -10.96 9.87 19.70
C LYS A 258 -11.31 11.24 20.29
N ASP A 259 -10.45 12.24 20.11
CA ASP A 259 -10.65 13.60 20.66
C ASP A 259 -11.22 14.61 19.64
N LYS A 260 -11.59 14.15 18.43
CA LYS A 260 -12.11 15.00 17.33
C LYS A 260 -13.56 14.66 16.93
N GLY A 261 -14.21 13.78 17.68
CA GLY A 261 -15.60 13.33 17.46
C GLY A 261 -16.58 13.97 18.43
#